data_AF-A0A352AH83-F1
#
_entry.id   AF-A0A352AH83-F1
#
_cell.length_a   1.000
_cell.length_b   1.000
_cell.length_c   1.000
_cell.angle_alpha   90.00
_cell.angle_beta   90.00
_cell.angle_gamma   90.00
#
_symmetry.space_group_name_H-M   'P 1'
#
loop_
_entity.id
_entity.type
_entity.pdbx_description
1 polymer ?
#
loop_
_entity_poly.entity_id
_entity_poly.type
_entity_poly.pdbx_seq_one_letter_code
_entity_poly.pdbx_strand_id
1 'polypeptide(L)'
;MGVLNVTPDSFSDGGEFDTLDAALAQAQRLVAAGVDIIDIGGQSTRPGAQQISTEEELKRVVPVVEAVRSVLSVPISVDTTRASVAQQAIVAG
;
A
#
# COMPACT_ATOMS: atom_id res chain seq x y z
N MET A 1 4.67 -7.98 11.37
CA MET A 1 4.41 -7.43 10.02
C MET A 1 2.91 -7.46 9.76
N GLY A 2 2.31 -6.34 9.41
CA GLY A 2 0.88 -6.20 9.13
C GLY A 2 0.64 -5.83 7.67
N VAL A 3 -0.34 -6.48 7.04
CA VAL A 3 -0.61 -6.34 5.60
C VAL A 3 -1.59 -5.21 5.33
N LEU A 4 -1.27 -4.36 4.35
CA LEU A 4 -2.07 -3.27 3.84
C LEU A 4 -2.26 -3.43 2.32
N ASN A 5 -3.37 -4.02 1.91
CA ASN A 5 -3.71 -4.15 0.49
C ASN A 5 -4.39 -2.89 -0.01
N VAL A 6 -3.85 -2.29 -1.07
CA VAL A 6 -4.36 -1.06 -1.68
C VAL A 6 -5.01 -1.37 -3.03
N THR A 7 -6.03 -2.22 -2.97
CA THR A 7 -6.80 -2.66 -4.13
C THR A 7 -8.20 -2.00 -4.13
N PRO A 8 -8.82 -1.74 -5.30
CA PRO A 8 -10.13 -1.10 -5.38
C PRO A 8 -11.24 -1.85 -4.60
N ASP A 9 -11.15 -3.17 -4.53
CA ASP A 9 -12.06 -4.03 -3.76
C ASP A 9 -11.84 -3.95 -2.24
N SER A 10 -10.73 -3.39 -1.78
CA SER A 10 -10.47 -3.20 -0.34
C SER A 10 -11.16 -1.96 0.24
N PHE A 11 -11.61 -1.01 -0.59
CA PHE A 11 -12.10 0.31 -0.17
C PHE A 11 -13.29 0.83 -1.01
N SER A 12 -14.11 -0.09 -1.53
CA SER A 12 -15.00 0.06 -2.69
C SER A 12 -16.11 1.14 -2.69
N ASP A 13 -16.13 2.09 -1.75
CA ASP A 13 -17.20 3.10 -1.64
C ASP A 13 -16.74 4.57 -1.86
N GLY A 14 -15.44 4.82 -2.13
CA GLY A 14 -14.88 6.18 -2.23
C GLY A 14 -13.87 6.39 -3.36
N GLY A 15 -13.61 7.65 -3.72
CA GLY A 15 -12.65 8.01 -4.78
C GLY A 15 -11.18 7.77 -4.38
N GLU A 16 -10.21 8.11 -5.25
CA GLU A 16 -8.77 7.90 -4.98
C GLU A 16 -8.32 8.52 -3.63
N PHE A 17 -8.85 9.70 -3.27
CA PHE A 17 -8.59 10.34 -1.98
C PHE A 17 -9.14 9.56 -0.79
N ASP A 18 -10.35 9.02 -0.90
CA ASP A 18 -10.95 8.19 0.17
C ASP A 18 -10.16 6.88 0.36
N THR A 19 -9.63 6.32 -0.73
CA THR A 19 -8.78 5.12 -0.66
C THR A 19 -7.44 5.38 0.04
N LEU A 20 -6.85 6.58 -0.15
CA LEU A 20 -5.61 6.97 0.51
C LEU A 20 -5.82 7.19 2.01
N ASP A 21 -6.86 7.94 2.40
CA ASP A 21 -7.18 8.19 3.80
C ASP A 21 -7.53 6.89 4.54
N ALA A 22 -8.25 5.99 3.89
CA ALA A 22 -8.58 4.69 4.46
C ALA A 22 -7.32 3.81 4.64
N ALA A 23 -6.40 3.81 3.68
CA ALA A 23 -5.14 3.10 3.77
C ALA A 23 -4.28 3.65 4.92
N LEU A 24 -4.21 4.97 5.08
CA LEU A 24 -3.49 5.63 6.16
C LEU A 24 -4.08 5.31 7.54
N ALA A 25 -5.40 5.37 7.66
CA ALA A 25 -6.09 5.02 8.90
C ALA A 25 -5.86 3.54 9.26
N GLN A 26 -5.83 2.64 8.28
CA GLN A 26 -5.51 1.23 8.52
C GLN A 26 -4.05 1.04 8.95
N ALA A 27 -3.10 1.73 8.31
CA ALA A 27 -1.69 1.71 8.72
C ALA A 27 -1.51 2.14 10.19
N GLN A 28 -2.16 3.24 10.58
CA GLN A 28 -2.14 3.72 11.97
C GLN A 28 -2.74 2.71 12.96
N ARG A 29 -3.87 2.06 12.58
CA ARG A 29 -4.47 0.99 13.39
C ARG A 29 -3.52 -0.20 13.57
N LEU A 30 -2.82 -0.62 12.52
CA LEU A 30 -1.86 -1.73 12.60
C LEU A 30 -0.71 -1.40 13.57
N VAL A 31 -0.14 -0.19 13.47
CA VAL A 31 0.92 0.25 14.38
C VAL A 31 0.42 0.36 15.81
N ALA A 32 -0.78 0.92 16.02
CA ALA A 32 -1.39 0.99 17.35
C ALA A 32 -1.68 -0.40 17.95
N ALA A 33 -1.89 -1.41 17.11
CA ALA A 33 -2.03 -2.81 17.52
C ALA A 33 -0.68 -3.52 17.78
N GLY A 34 0.45 -2.82 17.67
CA GLY A 34 1.79 -3.36 17.97
C GLY A 34 2.50 -4.01 16.78
N VAL A 35 2.13 -3.67 15.54
CA VAL A 35 2.83 -4.16 14.35
C VAL A 35 4.15 -3.42 14.15
N ASP A 36 5.25 -4.18 14.04
CA ASP A 36 6.60 -3.61 13.84
C ASP A 36 6.94 -3.21 12.39
N ILE A 37 6.23 -3.74 11.39
CA ILE A 37 6.49 -3.53 9.95
C ILE A 37 5.16 -3.50 9.20
N ILE A 38 4.95 -2.56 8.29
CA ILE A 38 3.79 -2.53 7.39
C ILE A 38 4.20 -3.08 6.03
N ASP A 39 3.40 -3.96 5.45
CA ASP A 39 3.61 -4.55 4.13
C ASP A 39 2.51 -4.09 3.17
N ILE A 40 2.88 -3.28 2.17
CA ILE A 40 1.94 -2.59 1.26
C ILE A 40 1.94 -3.29 -0.09
N GLY A 41 0.76 -3.76 -0.53
CA GLY A 41 0.58 -4.45 -1.81
C GLY A 41 -0.48 -3.78 -2.70
N GLY A 42 -0.10 -3.37 -3.91
CA GLY A 42 -1.02 -2.74 -4.88
C GLY A 42 -1.72 -3.72 -5.84
N GLN A 43 -1.25 -4.96 -5.88
CA GLN A 43 -1.79 -6.03 -6.71
C GLN A 43 -2.29 -7.17 -5.82
N SER A 44 -3.51 -7.65 -6.11
CA SER A 44 -4.04 -8.86 -5.46
C SER A 44 -3.34 -10.11 -5.98
N THR A 45 -2.89 -10.96 -5.06
CA THR A 45 -2.32 -12.29 -5.33
C THR A 45 -3.35 -13.41 -5.17
N ARG A 46 -4.63 -13.07 -4.96
CA ARG A 46 -5.71 -14.06 -4.82
C ARG A 46 -5.94 -14.82 -6.13
N PRO A 47 -6.33 -16.12 -6.08
CA PRO A 47 -6.68 -16.88 -7.27
C PRO A 47 -7.76 -16.17 -8.11
N GLY A 48 -7.50 -16.00 -9.40
CA GLY A 48 -8.42 -15.32 -10.33
C GLY A 48 -8.35 -13.79 -10.34
N ALA A 49 -7.46 -13.17 -9.57
CA ALA A 49 -7.22 -11.74 -9.65
C ALA A 49 -6.68 -11.35 -11.05
N GLN A 50 -7.25 -10.30 -11.63
CA GLN A 50 -6.71 -9.73 -12.86
C GLN A 50 -5.38 -9.03 -12.57
N GLN A 51 -4.38 -9.29 -13.41
CA GLN A 51 -3.13 -8.55 -13.35
C GLN A 51 -3.37 -7.11 -13.78
N ILE A 52 -2.80 -6.17 -13.04
CA ILE A 52 -2.79 -4.74 -13.36
C ILE A 52 -1.49 -4.37 -14.07
N SER A 53 -1.44 -3.23 -14.75
CA SER A 53 -0.18 -2.75 -15.35
C SER A 53 0.79 -2.24 -14.28
N THR A 54 2.07 -2.07 -14.65
CA THR A 54 3.09 -1.48 -13.76
C THR A 54 2.71 -0.07 -13.33
N GLU A 55 2.18 0.72 -14.26
CA GLU A 55 1.75 2.09 -14.03
C GLU A 55 0.57 2.15 -13.06
N GLU A 56 -0.36 1.20 -13.17
CA GLU A 56 -1.49 1.10 -12.26
C GLU A 56 -1.05 0.73 -10.84
N GLU A 57 -0.11 -0.21 -10.70
CA GLU A 57 0.45 -0.57 -9.40
C GLU A 57 1.21 0.60 -8.75
N LEU A 58 2.00 1.34 -9.54
CA LEU A 58 2.70 2.56 -9.08
C LEU A 58 1.72 3.60 -8.54
N LYS A 59 0.63 3.87 -9.26
CA LYS A 59 -0.41 4.82 -8.84
C LYS A 59 -1.08 4.45 -7.52
N ARG A 60 -1.16 3.15 -7.22
CA ARG A 60 -1.74 2.66 -5.96
C ARG A 60 -0.75 2.67 -4.81
N VAL A 61 0.48 2.22 -5.06
CA VAL A 61 1.47 1.99 -3.99
C VAL A 61 2.17 3.28 -3.58
N VAL A 62 2.66 4.07 -4.54
CA VAL A 62 3.56 5.20 -4.25
C VAL A 62 2.89 6.25 -3.35
N PRO A 63 1.66 6.74 -3.63
CA PRO A 63 1.02 7.73 -2.76
C PRO A 63 0.78 7.21 -1.33
N VAL A 64 0.51 5.92 -1.19
CA VAL A 64 0.28 5.30 0.12
C VAL A 64 1.58 5.18 0.91
N VAL A 65 2.68 4.81 0.27
CA VAL A 65 4.01 4.81 0.91
C VAL A 65 4.36 6.22 1.40
N GLU A 66 4.21 7.24 0.55
CA GLU A 66 4.48 8.64 0.93
C GLU A 66 3.62 9.09 2.12
N ALA A 67 2.31 8.81 2.06
CA ALA A 67 1.38 9.16 3.12
C ALA A 67 1.70 8.46 4.44
N VAL A 68 1.95 7.15 4.41
CA VAL A 68 2.33 6.35 5.59
C VAL A 68 3.64 6.87 6.18
N ARG A 69 4.66 7.07 5.35
CA ARG A 69 5.98 7.58 5.75
C ARG A 69 5.88 8.98 6.38
N SER A 70 4.96 9.83 5.92
CA SER A 70 4.80 11.19 6.46
C SER A 70 4.37 11.22 7.94
N VAL A 71 3.76 10.13 8.46
CA VAL A 71 3.20 10.10 9.83
C VAL A 71 3.64 8.91 10.69
N LEU A 72 4.19 7.84 10.11
CA LEU A 72 4.62 6.64 10.82
C LEU A 72 6.11 6.36 10.61
N SER A 73 6.80 5.92 11.66
CA SER A 73 8.24 5.61 11.64
C SER A 73 8.59 4.14 11.52
N VAL A 74 7.60 3.25 11.51
CA VAL A 74 7.84 1.82 11.33
C VAL A 74 8.40 1.54 9.93
N PRO A 75 9.26 0.52 9.77
CA PRO A 75 9.67 0.05 8.46
C PRO A 75 8.48 -0.27 7.54
N ILE A 76 8.63 0.10 6.27
CA ILE A 76 7.69 -0.19 5.20
C ILE A 76 8.31 -1.25 4.29
N SER A 77 7.56 -2.32 4.07
CA SER A 77 7.78 -3.33 3.04
C SER A 77 6.80 -3.07 1.90
N VAL A 78 7.23 -3.31 0.67
CA VAL A 78 6.35 -3.25 -0.51
C VAL A 78 6.33 -4.63 -1.16
N ASP A 79 5.15 -5.26 -1.15
CA ASP A 79 4.89 -6.54 -1.78
C ASP A 79 4.72 -6.34 -3.28
N THR A 80 5.82 -6.43 -4.01
CA THR A 80 5.84 -6.37 -5.47
C THR A 80 6.91 -7.29 -6.05
N THR A 81 6.64 -7.78 -7.26
CA THR A 81 7.62 -8.53 -8.08
C THR A 81 8.28 -7.65 -9.14
N ARG A 82 7.89 -6.37 -9.22
CA ARG A 82 8.32 -5.46 -10.28
C ARG A 82 9.41 -4.54 -9.79
N ALA A 83 10.57 -4.63 -10.42
CA ALA A 83 11.74 -3.83 -10.04
C ALA A 83 11.48 -2.31 -10.06
N SER A 84 10.69 -1.81 -11.03
CA SER A 84 10.33 -0.40 -11.11
C SER A 84 9.44 0.06 -9.95
N VAL A 85 8.48 -0.77 -9.51
CA VAL A 85 7.62 -0.49 -8.36
C VAL A 85 8.45 -0.46 -7.09
N ALA A 86 9.31 -1.48 -6.88
CA ALA A 86 10.21 -1.53 -5.74
C ALA A 86 11.14 -0.31 -5.69
N GLN A 87 11.70 0.09 -6.83
CA GLN A 87 12.59 1.26 -6.91
C GLN A 87 11.86 2.55 -6.54
N GLN A 88 10.65 2.78 -7.07
CA GLN A 88 9.89 4.00 -6.78
C GLN A 88 9.38 4.03 -5.34
N ALA A 89 9.00 2.87 -4.78
CA ALA A 89 8.64 2.75 -3.37
C ALA A 89 9.80 3.16 -2.44
N ILE A 90 11.02 2.68 -2.71
CA ILE A 90 12.20 3.08 -1.92
C ILE A 90 12.44 4.60 -1.97
N VAL A 91 12.18 5.24 -3.11
CA VAL A 91 12.31 6.70 -3.26
C VAL A 91 11.22 7.43 -2.46
N ALA A 92 10.01 6.88 -2.39
CA ALA A 92 8.89 7.42 -1.61
C ALA A 92 9.12 7.30 -0.09
N GLY A 93 9.85 6.27 0.36
CA GLY A 93 10.37 6.11 1.72
C GLY A 93 9.91 4.87 2.44
#